data_AF-A0A8E6B5G7-F1
#
_entry.id   AF-A0A8E6B5G7-F1
#
_cell.length_a   1.000
_cell.length_b   1.000
_cell.length_c   1.000
_cell.angle_alpha   90.00
_cell.angle_beta   90.00
_cell.angle_gamma   90.00
#
_symmetry.space_group_name_H-M   'P 1'
#
loop_
_entity.id
_entity.type
_entity.pdbx_description
1 polymer ?
#
loop_
_entity_poly.entity_id
_entity_poly.type
_entity_poly.pdbx_seq_one_letter_code
_entity_poly.pdbx_strand_id
1 'polypeptide(L)' 'MMVNKERDQFSREHPSRNEEYLELSLFLSNRCLEALQVVANKQGISVGRLLRDLILNYLVVQRQQNAILENNIG' A
#
# COMPACT_ATOMS: atom_id res chain seq x y z
N MET A 1 -4.77 -5.36 -37.44
CA MET A 1 -3.60 -4.94 -36.63
C MET A 1 -4.05 -4.92 -35.17
N MET A 2 -3.50 -5.82 -34.35
CA MET A 2 -3.85 -6.02 -32.93
C MET A 2 -3.06 -5.06 -32.02
N VAL A 3 -3.44 -5.06 -30.73
CA VAL A 3 -2.75 -4.52 -29.53
C VAL A 3 -3.08 -3.03 -29.28
N ASN A 4 -3.88 -2.64 -28.29
CA ASN A 4 -3.79 -2.92 -26.85
C ASN A 4 -5.18 -3.05 -26.21
N LYS A 5 -5.58 -4.25 -25.78
CA LYS A 5 -6.81 -4.52 -25.02
C LYS A 5 -6.58 -4.66 -23.50
N GLU A 6 -5.40 -4.31 -23.01
CA GLU A 6 -4.99 -4.62 -21.63
C GLU A 6 -5.06 -3.42 -20.67
N ARG A 7 -5.31 -2.19 -21.15
CA ARG A 7 -5.53 -1.03 -20.27
C ARG A 7 -6.95 -0.92 -19.69
N ASP A 8 -7.92 -1.65 -20.25
CA ASP A 8 -9.34 -1.50 -19.91
C ASP A 8 -9.87 -2.53 -18.89
N GLN A 9 -9.07 -3.51 -18.45
CA GLN A 9 -9.56 -4.54 -17.53
C GLN A 9 -9.38 -4.21 -16.04
N PHE A 10 -8.42 -3.37 -15.64
CA PHE A 10 -8.32 -2.95 -14.23
C PHE A 10 -9.32 -1.85 -13.83
N SER A 11 -9.91 -1.14 -14.81
CA SER A 11 -10.91 -0.08 -14.53
C SER A 11 -12.34 -0.60 -14.35
N ARG A 12 -12.62 -1.89 -14.53
CA ARG A 12 -14.00 -2.42 -14.60
C ARG A 12 -14.45 -3.28 -13.41
N GLU A 13 -13.60 -3.54 -12.42
CA GLU A 13 -13.97 -4.39 -11.25
C GLU A 13 -14.35 -3.61 -9.98
N HIS A 14 -14.37 -2.27 -9.99
CA HIS A 14 -14.82 -1.50 -8.84
C HIS A 14 -15.96 -0.53 -9.18
N PRO A 15 -17.23 -0.99 -9.09
CA PRO A 15 -18.38 -0.11 -9.22
C PRO A 15 -18.51 0.78 -7.98
N SER A 16 -18.31 2.09 -8.17
CA SER A 16 -18.89 3.22 -7.42
C SER A 16 -19.12 3.06 -5.89
N ARG A 17 -18.14 3.52 -5.10
CA ARG A 17 -18.38 4.34 -3.89
C ARG A 17 -17.38 5.50 -3.95
N ASN A 18 -17.81 6.70 -3.55
CA ASN A 18 -16.97 7.90 -3.44
C ASN A 18 -15.82 7.68 -2.43
N GLU A 19 -14.82 6.89 -2.78
CA GLU A 19 -13.56 6.81 -2.06
C GLU A 19 -12.61 7.77 -2.78
N GLU A 20 -12.33 8.90 -2.16
CA GLU A 20 -11.27 9.81 -2.60
C GLU A 20 -9.94 9.07 -2.45
N TYR A 21 -9.52 8.41 -3.53
CA TYR A 21 -8.19 7.82 -3.60
C TYR A 21 -7.18 8.95 -3.81
N LEU A 22 -6.36 9.19 -2.81
CA LEU A 22 -5.19 10.04 -2.95
C LEU A 22 -4.06 9.23 -3.61
N GLU A 23 -3.65 9.64 -4.79
CA GLU A 23 -2.48 9.07 -5.45
C GLU A 23 -1.19 9.61 -4.81
N LEU A 24 -0.29 8.71 -4.42
CA LEU A 24 0.99 9.05 -3.81
C LEU A 24 2.14 8.52 -4.66
N SER A 25 3.07 9.39 -5.01
CA SER A 25 4.35 9.02 -5.63
C SER A 25 5.42 8.90 -4.54
N LEU A 26 6.05 7.72 -4.45
CA LEU A 26 7.10 7.44 -3.48
C LEU A 26 8.42 7.18 -4.21
N PHE A 27 9.48 7.84 -3.74
CA PHE A 27 10.83 7.57 -4.21
C PHE A 27 11.45 6.47 -3.35
N LEU A 28 11.74 5.33 -3.97
CA LEU A 28 12.35 4.18 -3.34
C LEU A 28 13.66 3.84 -4.06
N SER A 29 14.63 3.32 -3.32
CA SER A 29 15.80 2.72 -3.96
C SER A 29 15.40 1.46 -4.72
N ASN A 30 16.12 1.14 -5.80
CA ASN A 30 15.84 -0.05 -6.62
C ASN A 30 15.83 -1.34 -5.76
N ARG A 31 16.78 -1.46 -4.82
CA ARG A 31 16.84 -2.62 -3.90
C ARG A 31 15.60 -2.73 -3.02
N CYS A 32 15.06 -1.60 -2.56
CA CYS A 32 13.84 -1.58 -1.76
C CYS A 32 12.63 -2.01 -2.59
N LEU A 33 12.52 -1.48 -3.81
CA LEU A 33 11.45 -1.84 -4.74
C LEU A 33 11.47 -3.34 -5.10
N GLU A 34 12.66 -3.89 -5.39
CA GLU A 34 12.84 -5.31 -5.65
C GLU A 34 12.41 -6.18 -4.47
N ALA A 35 12.82 -5.82 -3.25
CA ALA A 35 12.44 -6.53 -2.04
C ALA A 35 10.91 -6.52 -1.84
N LEU A 36 10.28 -5.36 -2.03
CA LEU A 36 8.82 -5.23 -1.96
C LEU A 36 8.13 -6.07 -3.03
N GLN A 37 8.65 -6.09 -4.26
CA GLN A 37 8.09 -6.88 -5.34
C GLN A 37 8.15 -8.38 -5.03
N VAL A 38 9.26 -8.87 -4.47
CA VAL A 38 9.40 -10.28 -4.06
C VAL A 38 8.37 -10.64 -3.01
N VAL A 39 8.17 -9.79 -2.00
CA VAL A 39 7.20 -10.04 -0.92
C VAL A 39 5.77 -9.98 -1.45
N ALA A 40 5.44 -8.96 -2.25
CA ALA A 40 4.13 -8.78 -2.84
C ALA A 40 3.75 -9.98 -3.73
N ASN A 41 4.70 -10.45 -4.55
CA ASN A 41 4.52 -11.63 -5.40
C ASN A 41 4.28 -12.90 -4.56
N LYS A 42 5.03 -13.11 -3.48
CA LYS A 42 4.83 -14.25 -2.57
C LYS A 42 3.45 -14.24 -1.91
N GLN A 43 2.88 -13.06 -1.67
CA GLN A 43 1.57 -12.88 -1.05
C GLN A 43 0.42 -12.81 -2.08
N GLY A 44 0.72 -12.77 -3.38
CA GLY A 44 -0.29 -12.62 -4.43
C GLY A 44 -1.00 -11.26 -4.41
N ILE A 45 -0.32 -10.19 -3.98
CA ILE A 45 -0.87 -8.82 -3.91
C ILE A 45 -0.01 -7.82 -4.69
N SER A 46 -0.53 -6.62 -4.94
CA SER A 46 0.24 -5.53 -5.55
C SER A 46 1.19 -4.87 -4.55
N VAL A 47 2.29 -4.29 -5.05
CA VAL A 47 3.24 -3.51 -4.22
C VAL A 47 2.54 -2.34 -3.54
N GLY A 48 1.61 -1.66 -4.23
CA GLY A 48 0.82 -0.57 -3.64
C GLY A 48 -0.04 -1.03 -2.46
N ARG A 49 -0.68 -2.20 -2.56
CA ARG A 49 -1.45 -2.79 -1.46
C ARG A 49 -0.53 -3.16 -0.28
N LEU A 50 0.59 -3.81 -0.56
CA LEU A 50 1.58 -4.15 0.47
C LEU A 50 2.08 -2.89 1.20
N LEU A 51 2.40 -1.81 0.48
CA LEU A 51 2.85 -0.55 1.06
C LEU A 51 1.76 0.10 1.93
N ARG A 52 0.52 0.11 1.47
CA ARG A 52 -0.62 0.60 2.25
C ARG A 52 -0.74 -0.15 3.58
N ASP A 53 -0.68 -1.48 3.54
CA ASP A 53 -0.82 -2.31 4.74
C ASP A 53 0.35 -2.11 5.70
N LEU A 54 1.58 -1.97 5.20
CA LEU A 54 2.76 -1.66 6.02
C LEU A 54 2.65 -0.29 6.69
N ILE A 55 2.20 0.75 5.97
CA ILE A 55 2.02 2.10 6.54
C ILE A 55 0.95 2.07 7.63
N LEU A 56 -0.18 1.41 7.40
CA LEU A 56 -1.24 1.30 8.39
C LEU A 56 -0.77 0.56 9.65
N ASN A 57 -0.06 -0.56 9.48
CA ASN A 57 0.52 -1.29 10.60
C ASN A 57 1.51 -0.44 11.38
N TYR A 58 2.39 0.30 10.71
CA TYR A 58 3.33 1.22 11.35
C TYR A 58 2.60 2.28 12.19
N LEU A 59 1.55 2.90 11.64
CA LEU A 59 0.77 3.93 12.37
C LEU A 59 0.05 3.36 13.59
N VAL A 60 -0.48 2.14 13.53
CA VAL A 60 -1.11 1.48 14.67
C VAL A 60 -0.09 1.21 15.77
N VAL A 61 1.08 0.66 15.42
CA VAL A 61 2.16 0.37 16.38
C VAL A 61 2.66 1.67 17.04
N GLN A 62 2.86 2.73 16.26
CA GLN A 62 3.27 4.04 16.79
C GLN A 62 2.26 4.61 17.78
N ARG A 63 0.96 4.54 17.46
CA ARG A 63 -0.10 5.01 18.39
C ARG A 63 -0.10 4.23 19.70
N GLN A 64 0.08 2.91 19.65
CA GLN A 64 0.15 2.08 20.85
C GLN A 64 1.37 2.44 21.71
N GLN A 65 2.53 2.63 21.08
CA GLN A 65 3.76 3.04 21.78
C GLN A 65 3.60 4.40 22.47
N ASN A 66 3.00 5.38 21.78
CA ASN A 66 2.77 6.70 22.34
C ASN A 66 1.78 6.65 23.52
N ALA A 67 0.70 5.87 23.42
CA ALA A 67 -0.23 5.69 24.52
C ALA A 67 0.42 5.03 25.74
N ILE A 68 1.33 4.07 25.53
CA ILE A 68 2.10 3.46 26.63
C ILE A 68 3.00 4.51 27.29
N LEU A 69 3.68 5.33 26.51
CA LEU A 69 4.56 6.39 27.05
C LEU A 69 3.75 7.42 27.86
N GLU A 70 2.61 7.87 27.35
CA GLU A 70 1.74 8.84 28.04
C GLU A 70 1.24 8.28 29.39
N ASN A 71 0.87 7.00 29.46
CA ASN A 71 0.41 6.36 30.71
C ASN A 71 1.53 6.09 31.72
N ASN A 72 2.81 6.14 31.33
CA ASN A 72 3.95 5.91 32.23
C ASN A 72 4.63 7.21 32.70
N ILE A 73 4.21 8.37 32.17
CA ILE A 73 4.73 9.70 32.55
C ILE A 73 3.67 10.50 33.34
N GLY A 74 2.43 10.01 33.41
CA GLY A 74 1.31 10.58 34.18
C GLY A 74 1.21 10.09 35.62
#